data_AF-A0A1V2GV78-F1
#
_entry.id   AF-A0A1V2GV78-F1
#
_cell.length_a   1.000
_cell.length_b   1.000
_cell.length_c   1.000
_cell.angle_alpha   90.00
_cell.angle_beta   90.00
_cell.angle_gamma   90.00
#
_symmetry.space_group_name_H-M   'P 1'
#
loop_
_entity.id
_entity.type
_entity.pdbx_description
1 polymer ?
#
loop_
_entity_poly.entity_id
_entity_poly.type
_entity_poly.pdbx_seq_one_letter_code
_entity_poly.pdbx_strand_id
1 'polypeptide(L)' 'MQLGALDSEAGARSEWDRLSKRVPELIGGRSPQITRFEREGKPTMWRLRLGGFEADAASSFCETVKSRGGACAVLGG' A
#
# COMPACT_ATOMS: atom_id res chain seq x y z
N MET A 1 -5.71 4.14 3.12
CA MET A 1 -4.39 3.80 3.72
C MET A 1 -3.29 3.84 2.66
N GLN A 2 -2.01 3.97 3.05
CA GLN A 2 -0.86 3.86 2.15
C GLN A 2 -0.05 2.61 2.48
N LEU A 3 0.08 1.71 1.52
CA LEU A 3 0.83 0.46 1.65
C LEU A 3 2.33 0.69 1.45
N GLY A 4 2.70 1.64 0.58
CA GLY A 4 4.11 1.95 0.36
C GLY A 4 4.31 3.23 -0.43
N ALA A 5 5.57 3.67 -0.47
CA ALA A 5 6.07 4.66 -1.40
C ALA A 5 7.28 4.06 -2.10
N LEU A 6 7.18 3.84 -3.41
CA LEU A 6 8.17 3.16 -4.23
C LEU A 6 8.85 4.15 -5.17
N ASP A 7 10.00 3.78 -5.70
CA ASP A 7 10.81 4.58 -6.63
C ASP A 7 10.40 4.42 -8.10
N SER A 8 9.37 3.61 -8.37
CA SER A 8 8.88 3.30 -9.72
C SER A 8 7.43 2.82 -9.69
N GLU A 9 6.68 3.07 -10.77
CA GLU A 9 5.32 2.52 -10.93
C GLU A 9 5.35 1.00 -10.98
N ALA A 10 6.34 0.43 -11.70
CA ALA A 10 6.55 -1.00 -11.79
C ALA A 10 6.85 -1.62 -10.42
N GLY A 11 7.67 -0.95 -9.60
CA GLY A 11 7.92 -1.36 -8.21
C GLY A 11 6.63 -1.36 -7.37
N ALA A 12 5.79 -0.32 -7.51
CA ALA A 12 4.50 -0.26 -6.82
C ALA A 12 3.54 -1.39 -7.24
N ARG A 13 3.51 -1.76 -8.52
CA ARG A 13 2.72 -2.89 -9.04
C ARG A 13 3.25 -4.25 -8.53
N SER A 14 4.57 -4.45 -8.58
CA SER A 14 5.20 -5.67 -8.06
C SER A 14 4.97 -5.86 -6.56
N GLU A 15 5.06 -4.77 -5.79
CA GLU A 15 4.76 -4.78 -4.36
C GLU A 15 3.28 -5.14 -4.10
N TRP A 16 2.37 -4.61 -4.90
CA TRP A 16 0.96 -4.98 -4.83
C TRP A 16 0.73 -6.48 -5.08
N ASP A 17 1.37 -7.05 -6.11
CA ASP A 17 1.25 -8.48 -6.41
C ASP A 17 1.82 -9.34 -5.28
N ARG A 18 2.93 -8.90 -4.68
CA ARG A 18 3.52 -9.55 -3.50
C ARG A 18 2.57 -9.54 -2.31
N LEU A 19 1.97 -8.39 -2.01
CA LEU A 19 0.99 -8.25 -0.93
C LEU A 19 -0.26 -9.09 -1.22
N SER A 20 -0.76 -9.09 -2.46
CA SER A 20 -1.92 -9.88 -2.89
C SER A 20 -1.71 -11.38 -2.66
N LYS A 21 -0.47 -11.87 -2.84
CA LYS A 21 -0.10 -13.26 -2.55
C LYS A 21 0.08 -13.54 -1.06
N ARG A 22 0.51 -12.54 -0.28
CA ARG A 22 0.78 -12.69 1.17
C ARG A 22 -0.48 -12.62 2.02
N VAL A 23 -1.47 -11.84 1.61
CA VAL A 23 -2.75 -11.62 2.34
C VAL A 23 -3.94 -11.62 1.37
N PRO A 24 -4.16 -12.71 0.62
CA PRO A 24 -5.23 -12.79 -0.38
C PRO A 24 -6.63 -12.57 0.22
N GLU A 25 -6.85 -12.92 1.48
CA GLU A 25 -8.09 -12.72 2.21
C GLU A 25 -8.43 -11.24 2.44
N LEU A 26 -7.40 -10.38 2.51
CA LEU A 26 -7.56 -8.95 2.75
C LEU A 26 -7.62 -8.14 1.46
N ILE A 27 -6.96 -8.64 0.41
CA ILE A 27 -6.78 -7.95 -0.87
C ILE A 27 -7.71 -8.51 -1.96
N GLY A 28 -8.23 -9.72 -1.80
CA GLY A 28 -9.11 -10.38 -2.76
C GLY A 28 -10.28 -9.49 -3.18
N GLY A 29 -10.38 -9.22 -4.49
CA GLY A 29 -11.43 -8.37 -5.05
C GLY A 29 -11.20 -6.86 -4.93
N ARG A 30 -10.06 -6.41 -4.39
CA ARG A 30 -9.71 -4.98 -4.29
C ARG A 30 -8.70 -4.58 -5.36
N SER A 31 -8.74 -3.30 -5.73
CA SER A 31 -7.78 -2.71 -6.67
C SER A 31 -6.91 -1.68 -5.96
N PRO A 32 -5.59 -1.68 -6.22
CA PRO A 32 -4.69 -0.67 -5.67
C PRO A 32 -4.90 0.68 -6.37
N GLN A 33 -4.61 1.76 -5.65
CA GLN A 33 -4.44 3.08 -6.23
C GLN A 33 -2.94 3.41 -6.22
N ILE A 34 -2.35 3.53 -7.41
CA ILE A 34 -0.95 3.93 -7.56
C ILE A 34 -0.93 5.39 -8.03
N THR A 35 -0.30 6.26 -7.26
CA THR A 35 -0.27 7.70 -7.56
C THR A 35 1.17 8.21 -7.57
N ARG A 36 1.57 8.87 -8.65
CA ARG A 36 2.85 9.58 -8.73
C ARG A 36 2.84 10.76 -7.76
N PHE A 37 3.89 10.89 -6.98
CA PHE A 37 4.06 11.91 -5.97
C PHE A 37 5.46 12.51 -6.07
N GLU A 38 5.52 13.81 -6.35
CA GLU A 38 6.74 14.55 -6.54
C GLU A 38 6.85 15.63 -5.49
N ARG A 39 8.08 15.88 -5.02
CA ARG A 39 8.39 17.01 -4.14
C ARG A 39 9.69 17.63 -4.60
N GLU A 40 9.75 18.94 -4.58
CA GLU A 40 10.97 19.70 -4.84
C GLU A 40 12.10 19.22 -3.93
N GLY A 41 13.28 18.96 -4.52
CA GLY A 41 14.45 18.45 -3.81
C GLY A 41 14.38 16.99 -3.34
N LYS A 42 13.35 16.21 -3.73
CA LYS A 42 13.24 14.77 -3.42
C LYS A 42 13.03 13.94 -4.70
N PRO A 43 13.41 12.65 -4.70
CA PRO A 43 13.10 11.76 -5.80
C PRO A 43 11.59 11.63 -6.01
N THR A 44 11.18 11.46 -7.27
CA THR A 44 9.80 11.08 -7.62
C THR A 44 9.48 9.73 -6.98
N MET A 45 8.35 9.68 -6.27
CA MET A 45 7.88 8.48 -5.61
C MET A 45 6.51 8.07 -6.16
N TRP A 46 6.20 6.78 -6.13
CA TRP A 46 4.89 6.22 -6.44
C TRP A 46 4.26 5.67 -5.17
N ARG A 47 3.17 6.29 -4.75
CA ARG A 47 2.43 5.87 -3.57
C ARG A 47 1.48 4.75 -3.93
N LEU A 48 1.65 3.60 -3.30
CA LEU A 48 0.70 2.50 -3.35
C LEU A 48 -0.32 2.71 -2.22
N ARG A 49 -1.58 2.91 -2.58
CA ARG A 49 -2.69 3.13 -1.67
C ARG A 49 -3.76 2.07 -1.87
N LEU A 50 -4.51 1.82 -0.80
CA LEU A 50 -5.70 0.98 -0.85
C LEU A 50 -6.85 1.72 -0.17
N GLY A 51 -7.96 1.83 -0.89
CA GLY A 51 -9.20 2.49 -0.45
C GLY A 51 -10.28 1.48 -0.07
N GLY A 52 -11.43 1.99 0.38
CA GLY A 52 -12.60 1.16 0.70
C GLY A 52 -12.47 0.33 1.98
N PHE A 53 -11.76 0.86 2.98
CA PHE A 53 -11.74 0.29 4.33
C PHE A 53 -12.59 1.14 5.27
N GLU A 54 -13.43 0.48 6.06
CA GLU A 54 -13.87 0.99 7.35
C GLU A 54 -12.63 1.19 8.24
N ALA A 55 -12.61 2.23 9.08
CA ALA A 55 -11.41 2.65 9.83
C ALA A 55 -10.71 1.50 10.59
N ASP A 56 -11.48 0.59 11.19
CA ASP A 56 -10.96 -0.54 11.97
C ASP A 56 -10.32 -1.64 11.11
N ALA A 57 -10.82 -1.84 9.89
CA ALA A 57 -10.27 -2.80 8.95
C ALA A 57 -8.91 -2.35 8.41
N ALA A 58 -8.66 -1.04 8.38
CA ALA A 58 -7.41 -0.50 7.88
C ALA A 58 -6.21 -0.75 8.82
N SER A 59 -6.44 -0.62 10.13
CA SER A 59 -5.41 -0.87 11.15
C SER A 59 -5.03 -2.34 11.22
N SER A 60 -6.02 -3.23 11.31
CA SER A 60 -5.82 -4.69 11.34
C SER A 60 -5.09 -5.21 10.09
N PHE A 61 -5.43 -4.63 8.92
CA PHE A 61 -4.71 -4.89 7.68
C PHE A 61 -3.24 -4.50 7.80
N CYS A 62 -2.98 -3.31 8.31
CA CYS A 62 -1.63 -2.77 8.40
C CYS A 62 -0.74 -3.56 9.36
N GLU A 63 -1.31 -4.00 10.49
CA GLU A 63 -0.65 -4.89 11.44
C GLU A 63 -0.32 -6.24 10.80
N THR A 64 -1.26 -6.82 10.04
CA THR A 64 -1.05 -8.09 9.34
C THR A 64 0.03 -7.98 8.26
N VAL A 65 0.06 -6.87 7.51
CA VAL A 65 1.10 -6.64 6.49
C VAL A 65 2.47 -6.45 7.16
N LYS A 66 2.53 -5.67 8.25
CA LYS A 66 3.77 -5.47 9.01
C LYS A 66 4.29 -6.77 9.63
N SER A 67 3.43 -7.59 10.23
CA SER A 67 3.82 -8.87 10.82
C SER A 67 4.36 -9.85 9.78
N ARG A 68 3.89 -9.75 8.54
CA ARG A 68 4.41 -10.50 7.38
C ARG A 68 5.59 -9.81 6.68
N GLY A 69 6.19 -8.76 7.28
CA GLY A 69 7.38 -8.07 6.76
C GLY A 69 7.12 -7.16 5.55
N GLY A 70 5.90 -6.66 5.40
CA GLY A 70 5.55 -5.61 4.44
C GLY A 70 5.55 -4.22 5.07
N ALA A 71 5.82 -3.20 4.27
CA ALA A 71 5.57 -1.83 4.69
C ALA A 71 4.05 -1.58 4.67
N CYS A 72 3.55 -0.85 5.67
CA CYS A 72 2.22 -0.29 5.64
C CYS A 72 2.14 0.91 6.58
N ALA A 73 1.50 1.98 6.13
CA ALA A 73 1.16 3.13 6.93
C ALA A 73 -0.34 3.44 6.75
N VAL A 74 -1.11 3.29 7.83
CA VAL A 74 -2.43 3.92 7.90
C VAL A 74 -2.17 5.42 8.01
N LEU A 75 -2.32 6.13 6.89
CA LEU A 75 -2.48 7.58 6.94
C LEU A 75 -3.87 7.82 7.55
N GLY A 76 -3.92 7.87 8.88
CA GLY A 76 -5.04 8.46 9.61
C GLY A 76 -5.14 9.94 9.23
N GLY A 77 -6.37 10.44 9.19
CA GLY A 77 -6.69 11.83 8.81
C GLY A 77 -5.90 12.87 9.60
#